data_AF-A0A7C8YZH9-F1
#
_entry.id   AF-A0A7C8YZH9-F1
#
_cell.length_a   1.000
_cell.length_b   1.000
_cell.length_c   1.000
_cell.angle_alpha   90.00
_cell.angle_beta   90.00
_cell.angle_gamma   90.00
#
_symmetry.space_group_name_H-M   'P 1'
#
loop_
_entity.id
_entity.type
_entity.pdbx_description
1 polymer ?
#
loop_
_entity_poly.entity_id
_entity_poly.type
_entity_poly.pdbx_seq_one_letter_code
_entity_poly.pdbx_strand_id
1 'polypeptide(L)'
;MFEQRANEVVLMLPWVKKVNVTMSAQPARPVFAENLPKGLQTISNVVAVSSCKGGVGKSTVAVNLAYTLAGMGARVGIFDADVYGPSLPTMVSPENRLLEMNPETRTIIPTE
;
A
#
# COMPACT_ATOMS: atom_id res chain seq x y z
N MET A 1 4.87 15.53 -14.82
CA MET A 1 3.41 15.29 -14.65
C MET A 1 3.05 15.04 -13.18
N PHE A 2 3.62 14.02 -12.50
CA PHE A 2 3.31 13.76 -11.09
C PHE A 2 3.79 14.86 -10.13
N GLU A 3 5.03 15.32 -10.29
CA GLU A 3 5.59 16.41 -9.47
C GLU A 3 4.74 17.69 -9.52
N GLN A 4 4.35 18.10 -10.73
CA GLN A 4 3.49 19.27 -10.91
C GLN A 4 2.15 19.09 -10.20
N ARG A 5 1.50 17.93 -10.37
CA ARG A 5 0.21 17.63 -9.73
C ARG A 5 0.34 17.58 -8.20
N ALA A 6 1.43 17.04 -7.68
CA ALA A 6 1.71 17.02 -6.25
C ALA A 6 1.87 18.45 -5.69
N ASN A 7 2.62 19.32 -6.38
CA ASN A 7 2.74 20.72 -5.99
C ASN A 7 1.38 21.43 -6.03
N GLU A 8 0.62 21.29 -7.12
CA GLU A 8 -0.70 21.91 -7.29
C GLU A 8 -1.65 21.53 -6.15
N VAL A 9 -1.82 20.24 -5.87
CA VAL A 9 -2.76 19.77 -4.85
C VAL A 9 -2.34 20.19 -3.44
N VAL A 10 -1.05 20.11 -3.12
CA VAL A 10 -0.58 20.45 -1.77
C VAL A 10 -0.61 21.96 -1.53
N LEU A 11 -0.38 22.79 -2.54
CA LEU A 11 -0.49 24.25 -2.45
C LEU A 11 -1.94 24.74 -2.28
N MET A 12 -2.95 23.94 -2.62
CA MET A 12 -4.36 24.30 -2.37
C MET A 12 -4.73 24.31 -0.89
N LEU A 13 -3.91 23.71 -0.02
CA LEU A 13 -4.16 23.71 1.41
C LEU A 13 -3.85 25.10 2.00
N PRO A 14 -4.81 25.75 2.69
CA PRO A 14 -4.68 27.18 3.06
C PRO A 14 -3.54 27.46 4.05
N TRP A 15 -3.04 26.44 4.74
CA TRP A 15 -1.92 26.54 5.68
C TRP A 15 -0.55 26.24 5.06
N VAL A 16 -0.47 25.81 3.80
CA VAL A 16 0.79 25.46 3.15
C VAL A 16 1.41 26.68 2.47
N LYS A 17 2.61 27.07 2.91
CA LYS A 17 3.34 28.24 2.39
C LYS A 17 4.36 27.90 1.29
N LYS A 18 4.88 26.67 1.30
CA LYS A 18 5.91 26.21 0.38
C LYS A 18 5.85 24.70 0.26
N VAL A 19 5.99 24.20 -0.96
CA VAL A 19 6.11 22.78 -1.26
C VAL A 19 7.43 22.57 -2.00
N ASN A 20 8.22 21.60 -1.57
CA ASN A 20 9.41 21.14 -2.28
C ASN A 20 9.22 19.65 -2.58
N VAL A 21 9.04 19.30 -3.85
CA VAL A 21 8.95 17.91 -4.30
C VAL A 21 10.21 17.57 -5.06
N THR A 22 10.87 16.47 -4.71
CA THR A 22 12.01 15.93 -5.45
C THR A 22 11.65 14.55 -5.95
N MET A 23 11.63 14.35 -7.26
CA MET A 23 11.39 13.04 -7.86
C MET A 23 12.69 12.24 -7.94
N SER A 24 13.01 11.50 -6.88
CA SER A 24 14.23 10.69 -6.79
C SER A 24 14.01 9.20 -6.97
N ALA A 25 12.81 8.78 -7.40
CA ALA A 25 12.48 7.37 -7.55
C ALA A 25 13.42 6.70 -8.56
N GLN A 26 14.07 5.63 -8.11
CA GLN A 26 14.84 4.74 -8.98
C GLN A 26 14.01 3.49 -9.26
N PRO A 27 14.18 2.82 -10.42
CA PRO A 27 13.55 1.54 -10.67
C PRO A 27 13.88 0.58 -9.53
N ALA A 28 12.87 -0.08 -8.99
CA ALA A 28 13.07 -1.10 -7.97
C ALA A 28 14.03 -2.16 -8.54
N ARG A 29 15.21 -2.27 -7.94
CA ARG A 29 16.05 -3.44 -8.18
C ARG A 29 15.41 -4.60 -7.42
N PRO A 30 15.25 -5.79 -8.02
CA PRO A 30 14.71 -6.93 -7.29
C PRO A 30 15.67 -7.29 -6.16
N VAL A 31 15.34 -6.84 -4.94
CA VAL A 31 16.17 -7.05 -3.74
C VAL A 31 16.21 -8.53 -3.34
N PHE A 32 15.27 -9.34 -3.84
CA PHE A 32 15.01 -10.68 -3.35
C PHE A 32 15.10 -11.78 -4.43
N ALA A 33 15.94 -11.59 -5.46
CA ALA A 33 15.93 -12.44 -6.66
C ALA A 33 16.19 -13.95 -6.40
N GLU A 34 16.89 -14.33 -5.33
CA GLU A 34 17.32 -15.73 -5.18
C GLU A 34 16.46 -16.59 -4.24
N ASN A 35 15.61 -16.02 -3.37
CA ASN A 35 14.84 -16.80 -2.37
C ASN A 35 13.46 -16.22 -2.00
N LEU A 36 12.73 -15.63 -2.96
CA LEU A 36 11.35 -15.21 -2.70
C LEU A 36 10.41 -16.42 -2.54
N PRO A 37 9.52 -16.41 -1.54
CA PRO A 37 8.37 -17.31 -1.51
C PRO A 37 7.60 -17.24 -2.83
N LYS A 38 7.10 -18.38 -3.33
CA LYS A 38 6.40 -18.47 -4.63
C LYS A 38 5.33 -17.39 -4.82
N GLY A 39 4.57 -17.08 -3.77
CA GLY A 39 3.51 -16.06 -3.82
C GLY A 39 4.00 -14.62 -4.03
N LEU A 40 5.27 -14.33 -3.74
CA LEU A 40 5.87 -12.99 -3.93
C LEU A 40 6.63 -12.87 -5.25
N GLN A 41 6.93 -13.98 -5.94
CA GLN A 41 7.65 -13.96 -7.22
C GLN A 41 6.84 -13.27 -8.34
N THR A 42 5.51 -13.21 -8.21
CA THR A 42 4.61 -12.56 -9.16
C THR A 42 4.37 -11.08 -8.86
N ILE A 43 4.92 -10.57 -7.74
CA ILE A 43 4.71 -9.20 -7.28
C ILE A 43 5.80 -8.29 -7.85
N SER A 44 5.41 -7.33 -8.68
CA SER A 44 6.37 -6.41 -9.32
C SER A 44 7.01 -5.43 -8.34
N ASN A 45 6.25 -4.97 -7.34
CA ASN A 45 6.71 -3.97 -6.37
C ASN A 45 6.09 -4.23 -5.00
N VAL A 46 6.89 -4.08 -3.93
CA VAL A 46 6.40 -4.12 -2.55
C VAL A 46 6.64 -2.75 -1.92
N VAL A 47 5.56 -2.13 -1.42
CA VAL A 47 5.62 -0.83 -0.75
C VAL A 47 5.28 -1.03 0.72
N ALA A 48 6.27 -0.81 1.59
CA ALA A 48 6.06 -0.85 3.03
C ALA A 48 5.58 0.52 3.55
N VAL A 49 4.45 0.54 4.26
CA VAL A 49 3.92 1.74 4.92
C VAL A 49 4.05 1.56 6.43
N SER A 50 4.85 2.38 7.09
CA SER A 50 5.16 2.27 8.52
C SER A 50 5.01 3.61 9.26
N SER A 51 4.85 3.54 10.58
CA SER A 51 4.79 4.70 11.46
C SER A 51 5.40 4.40 12.83
N CYS A 52 6.11 5.36 13.42
CA CYS A 52 6.71 5.19 14.74
C CYS A 52 5.76 5.51 15.91
N LYS A 53 4.50 5.88 15.64
CA LYS A 53 3.49 6.26 16.64
C LYS A 53 2.11 5.80 16.19
N GLY A 54 1.26 5.43 17.16
CA GLY A 54 -0.16 5.16 16.91
C GLY A 54 -0.93 6.43 16.55
N GLY A 55 -2.02 6.29 15.79
CA GLY A 55 -2.94 7.39 15.49
C GLY A 55 -2.47 8.41 14.43
N VAL A 56 -1.31 8.20 13.78
CA VAL A 56 -0.81 9.13 12.73
C VAL A 56 -1.47 8.97 11.37
N GLY A 57 -2.44 8.06 11.24
CA GLY A 57 -3.14 7.80 9.98
C GLY A 57 -2.43 6.84 9.02
N LYS A 58 -1.49 6.01 9.51
CA LYS A 58 -0.77 4.99 8.69
C LYS A 58 -1.71 4.19 7.79
N SER A 59 -2.75 3.60 8.38
CA SER A 59 -3.68 2.71 7.65
C SER A 59 -4.53 3.48 6.65
N THR A 60 -4.95 4.70 7.00
CA THR A 60 -5.63 5.62 6.07
C THR A 60 -4.76 5.90 4.85
N VAL A 61 -3.47 6.19 5.04
CA VAL A 61 -2.53 6.42 3.95
C VAL A 61 -2.33 5.15 3.12
N ALA A 62 -2.15 3.99 3.75
CA ALA A 62 -1.96 2.72 3.07
C ALA A 62 -3.16 2.35 2.17
N VAL A 63 -4.38 2.48 2.69
CA VAL A 63 -5.62 2.18 1.96
C VAL A 63 -5.81 3.14 0.78
N ASN A 64 -5.65 4.45 0.99
CA ASN A 64 -5.79 5.42 -0.10
C ASN A 64 -4.73 5.24 -1.19
N LEU A 65 -3.50 4.89 -0.80
CA LEU A 65 -2.45 4.57 -1.76
C LEU A 65 -2.83 3.35 -2.60
N ALA A 66 -3.33 2.28 -1.96
CA ALA A 66 -3.75 1.07 -2.65
C ALA A 66 -4.88 1.34 -3.65
N TYR A 67 -5.95 2.02 -3.23
CA TYR A 67 -7.06 2.38 -4.12
C TYR A 67 -6.65 3.35 -5.23
N THR A 68 -5.74 4.29 -4.97
CA THR A 68 -5.24 5.21 -6.01
C THR A 68 -4.47 4.44 -7.08
N LEU A 69 -3.57 3.52 -6.69
CA LEU A 69 -2.83 2.69 -7.63
C LEU A 69 -3.77 1.76 -8.42
N ALA A 70 -4.76 1.17 -7.76
CA ALA A 70 -5.78 0.36 -8.42
C ALA A 70 -6.61 1.19 -9.43
N GLY A 71 -7.03 2.40 -9.06
CA GLY A 71 -7.73 3.34 -9.94
C GLY A 71 -6.87 3.85 -11.11
N MET A 72 -5.56 3.75 -11.01
CA MET A 72 -4.60 4.00 -12.11
C MET A 72 -4.36 2.76 -12.98
N GLY A 73 -5.03 1.63 -12.71
CA GLY A 73 -4.96 0.39 -13.49
C GLY A 73 -3.95 -0.65 -13.00
N ALA A 74 -3.33 -0.46 -11.83
CA ALA A 74 -2.44 -1.47 -11.27
C ALA A 74 -3.22 -2.62 -10.62
N ARG A 75 -2.66 -3.83 -10.66
CA ARG A 75 -3.12 -4.94 -9.80
C ARG A 75 -2.50 -4.75 -8.41
N VAL A 76 -3.33 -4.49 -7.41
CA VAL A 76 -2.88 -4.12 -6.07
C VAL A 76 -3.46 -5.09 -5.05
N GLY A 77 -2.60 -5.63 -4.18
CA GLY A 77 -2.99 -6.27 -2.94
C GLY A 77 -2.58 -5.39 -1.76
N ILE A 78 -3.34 -5.44 -0.68
CA ILE A 78 -3.01 -4.79 0.58
C ILE A 78 -2.95 -5.85 1.69
N PHE A 79 -1.93 -5.76 2.54
CA PHE A 79 -1.72 -6.68 3.64
C PHE A 79 -1.49 -5.87 4.91
N ASP A 80 -2.34 -6.08 5.93
CA ASP A 80 -2.18 -5.44 7.23
C ASP A 80 -1.27 -6.28 8.13
N ALA A 81 -0.03 -5.84 8.29
CA ALA A 81 0.93 -6.45 9.20
C ALA A 81 0.90 -5.82 10.61
N ASP A 82 -0.09 -4.95 10.90
CA ASP A 82 -0.19 -4.27 12.18
C ASP A 82 -0.83 -5.18 13.25
N VAL A 83 0.00 -5.68 14.16
CA VAL A 83 -0.41 -6.60 15.24
C VAL A 83 -1.26 -5.90 16.30
N TYR A 84 -1.15 -4.57 16.45
CA TYR A 84 -1.72 -3.83 17.58
C TYR A 84 -3.01 -3.08 17.26
N GLY A 85 -3.45 -3.07 16.01
CA GLY A 85 -4.66 -2.36 15.61
C GLY A 85 -5.20 -2.82 14.27
N PRO A 86 -6.14 -3.78 14.22
CA PRO A 86 -6.77 -4.20 12.98
C PRO A 86 -7.65 -3.07 12.46
N SER A 87 -7.06 -2.22 11.63
CA SER A 87 -7.70 -1.03 11.08
C SER A 87 -8.09 -1.23 9.63
N LEU A 88 -7.43 -2.17 8.93
CA LEU A 88 -7.80 -2.48 7.56
C LEU A 88 -9.23 -3.02 7.44
N PRO A 89 -9.69 -4.00 8.26
CA PRO A 89 -11.04 -4.56 8.11
C PRO A 89 -12.19 -3.56 8.38
N THR A 90 -11.90 -2.41 9.00
CA THR A 90 -12.88 -1.34 9.20
C THR A 90 -12.87 -0.31 8.07
N MET A 91 -11.79 -0.27 7.28
CA MET A 91 -11.60 0.67 6.16
C MET A 91 -11.92 0.06 4.80
N VAL A 92 -11.91 -1.28 4.68
CA VAL A 92 -12.25 -2.02 3.45
C VAL A 92 -13.43 -2.94 3.70
N SER A 93 -14.25 -3.16 2.67
CA SER A 93 -15.43 -4.04 2.74
C SER A 93 -15.34 -5.13 1.67
N PRO A 94 -14.50 -6.16 1.89
CA PRO A 94 -14.40 -7.27 0.97
C PRO A 94 -15.68 -8.11 1.02
N GLU A 95 -15.96 -8.84 -0.06
CA GLU A 95 -17.13 -9.73 -0.12
C GLU A 95 -17.07 -10.81 0.98
N ASN A 96 -15.88 -11.38 1.18
CA ASN A 96 -15.58 -12.28 2.27
C ASN A 96 -14.64 -11.60 3.28
N ARG A 97 -15.05 -11.51 4.54
CA ARG A 97 -14.24 -10.90 5.62
C ARG A 97 -13.36 -11.91 6.36
N LEU A 98 -13.56 -13.19 6.11
CA LEU A 98 -12.79 -14.26 6.73
C LEU A 98 -11.63 -14.63 5.81
N LEU A 99 -10.42 -14.60 6.36
CA LEU A 99 -9.25 -15.13 5.66
C LEU A 99 -9.33 -16.65 5.70
N GLU A 100 -9.42 -17.25 4.52
CA GLU A 100 -9.39 -18.69 4.37
C GLU A 100 -7.98 -19.15 4.01
N MET A 101 -7.52 -20.21 4.66
CA MET A 101 -6.26 -20.84 4.31
C MET A 101 -6.55 -22.04 3.41
N ASN A 102 -5.90 -22.09 2.25
CA ASN A 102 -5.94 -23.28 1.41
C ASN A 102 -5.31 -24.46 2.18
N PRO A 103 -6.03 -25.58 2.38
CA PRO A 103 -5.56 -26.67 3.23
C PRO A 103 -4.35 -27.43 2.65
N GLU A 104 -4.17 -27.42 1.33
CA GLU A 104 -3.08 -28.12 0.64
C GLU A 104 -1.83 -27.26 0.56
N THR A 105 -1.97 -26.01 0.11
CA THR A 105 -0.83 -25.11 -0.13
C THR A 105 -0.45 -24.29 1.09
N ARG A 106 -1.32 -24.26 2.12
CA ARG A 106 -1.21 -23.40 3.32
C ARG A 106 -1.12 -21.90 3.00
N THR A 107 -1.56 -21.50 1.81
CA THR A 107 -1.59 -20.08 1.41
C THR A 107 -2.90 -19.44 1.85
N ILE A 108 -2.84 -18.18 2.27
CA ILE A 108 -4.04 -17.37 2.51
C ILE A 108 -4.67 -17.04 1.15
N ILE A 109 -5.96 -17.35 1.00
CA ILE A 109 -6.76 -16.96 -0.16
C ILE A 109 -7.08 -15.48 0.00
N PRO A 110 -6.69 -14.61 -0.95
CA PRO A 110 -7.03 -13.19 -0.89
C PRO A 110 -8.54 -13.01 -0.90
N THR A 111 -9.03 -12.09 -0.08
CA THR A 111 -10.41 -11.63 -0.11
C THR A 111 -10.55 -10.57 -1.21
N GLU A 112 -11.48 -10.74 -2.14
CA GLU A 112 -11.76 -9.75 -3.20
C GLU A 112 -12.46 -8.49 -2.63
#